data_AF-A0A8T5NX46-F1
#
_entry.id   AF-A0A8T5NX46-F1
#
_cell.length_a   1.000
_cell.length_b   1.000
_cell.length_c   1.000
_cell.angle_alpha   90.00
_cell.angle_beta   90.00
_cell.angle_gamma   90.00
#
_symmetry.space_group_name_H-M   'P 1'
#
loop_
_entity.id
_entity.type
_entity.pdbx_description
1 polymer ?
#
loop_
_entity_poly.entity_id
_entity_poly.type
_entity_poly.pdbx_seq_one_letter_code
_entity_poly.pdbx_strand_id
1 'polypeptide(L)'
;MIEEGRAITKDEAKREVAKLVTSFSKIPVEELNKKSEPDIKSKFIEPLLEALGWQKDDMELEARVLKGRADYILKLGNQEVLVVEAKRAGVDLGDEEGRQAVSYAYHRKIKFAVLTNFKQIRVYHALSNIKNITKNLLRDNKGYLVLNSYDFVNEFERLRILSRESFEKGEINKLLSAKDEKVFKPIDESILEDLLQFREWLSKDLKGVRMHLSPEQIDEIVQILIDRLIFMRSVEDRGLEDKDLLLKLTKDVEQGRTEKVLWGLLKDTFKAFDKTYNSKLFAEGLLEKEGFFDENTLKKVINGLYYGTKDNRERYMFDEIPGDLLGNIYEQYLGTVLRGSDKRVKLEEGTGKRKKMGIYYTPSYIVDYIVKNTVGEYIRNKTIDEILDTRIVDPACGSGSFLIRAFREVCDIAEKKLEKGERSTKWLVFKNYKGKLNLGQKMQLLTNCIYGVDLDEKAVELAQLNLLLRLLEDETKETRKQLPTLKDNIKCGNSLIDDLAVSDKAFSWRAQFPKVFAQGGFDVVVGNPPYIRIQTLDKKDIDYFSKNYASAIGNYDIYSLFVEKAVNLIKDLGK
;
A
#
# COMPACT_ATOMS: atom_id res chain seq x y z
N MET A 1 -34.05 -10.62 16.59
CA MET A 1 -32.97 -11.59 16.29
C MET A 1 -33.21 -12.07 14.90
N ILE A 2 -32.34 -11.69 13.97
CA ILE A 2 -32.35 -12.17 12.58
C ILE A 2 -31.60 -13.51 12.61
N GLU A 3 -32.21 -14.58 12.11
CA GLU A 3 -31.54 -15.87 11.95
C GLU A 3 -30.35 -15.71 10.99
N GLU A 4 -29.17 -16.17 11.41
CA GLU A 4 -27.94 -16.12 10.62
C GLU A 4 -28.12 -16.86 9.28
N GLY A 5 -27.90 -16.15 8.16
CA GLY A 5 -27.76 -16.74 6.83
C GLY A 5 -28.95 -16.62 5.87
N ARG A 6 -30.11 -16.08 6.29
CA ARG A 6 -31.22 -15.81 5.37
C ARG A 6 -31.05 -14.45 4.69
N ALA A 7 -31.02 -14.43 3.35
CA ALA A 7 -31.04 -13.19 2.57
C ALA A 7 -32.35 -12.42 2.85
N ILE A 8 -32.23 -11.16 3.27
CA ILE A 8 -33.37 -10.26 3.47
C ILE A 8 -34.10 -10.07 2.13
N THR A 9 -35.42 -10.26 2.12
CA THR A 9 -36.23 -9.98 0.93
C THR A 9 -36.40 -8.47 0.74
N LYS A 10 -36.69 -8.05 -0.49
CA LYS A 10 -36.95 -6.65 -0.83
C LYS A 10 -38.02 -5.99 0.05
N ASP A 11 -39.11 -6.70 0.34
CA ASP A 11 -40.21 -6.18 1.16
C ASP A 11 -39.86 -6.12 2.64
N GLU A 12 -38.97 -6.99 3.13
CA GLU A 12 -38.42 -6.93 4.48
C GLU A 12 -37.46 -5.75 4.61
N ALA A 13 -36.51 -5.59 3.67
CA ALA A 13 -35.61 -4.45 3.62
C ALA A 13 -36.37 -3.12 3.63
N LYS A 14 -37.38 -2.99 2.76
CA LYS A 14 -38.21 -1.77 2.69
C LYS A 14 -38.97 -1.50 3.99
N ARG A 15 -39.43 -2.55 4.69
CA ARG A 15 -40.09 -2.44 6.00
C ARG A 15 -39.12 -1.98 7.09
N GLU A 16 -37.92 -2.53 7.14
CA GLU A 16 -36.90 -2.08 8.11
C GLU A 16 -36.48 -0.63 7.86
N VAL A 17 -36.26 -0.23 6.60
CA VAL A 17 -36.00 1.16 6.24
C VAL A 17 -37.15 2.08 6.68
N ALA A 18 -38.41 1.68 6.49
CA ALA A 18 -39.55 2.46 6.94
C ALA A 18 -39.59 2.66 8.46
N LYS A 19 -39.21 1.64 9.25
CA LYS A 19 -39.06 1.76 10.71
C LYS A 19 -37.97 2.75 11.08
N LEU A 20 -36.81 2.69 10.42
CA LEU A 20 -35.70 3.61 10.65
C LEU A 20 -36.10 5.05 10.35
N VAL A 21 -36.72 5.31 9.19
CA VAL A 21 -37.21 6.64 8.81
C VAL A 21 -38.22 7.17 9.82
N THR A 22 -39.17 6.33 10.25
CA THR A 22 -40.17 6.69 11.27
C THR A 22 -39.53 7.01 12.63
N SER A 23 -38.50 6.25 13.03
CA SER A 23 -37.79 6.49 14.28
C SER A 23 -36.98 7.78 14.23
N PHE A 24 -36.36 8.08 13.09
CA PHE A 24 -35.58 9.30 12.88
C PHE A 24 -36.47 10.54 12.84
N SER A 25 -37.61 10.47 12.14
CA SER A 25 -38.54 11.60 11.99
C SER A 25 -39.24 12.00 13.30
N LYS A 26 -39.28 11.11 14.30
CA LYS A 26 -39.83 11.39 15.63
C LYS A 26 -38.90 12.23 16.50
N ILE A 27 -37.64 12.40 16.11
CA ILE A 27 -36.64 13.12 16.90
C ILE A 27 -36.72 14.61 16.52
N PRO A 28 -36.95 15.51 17.49
CA PRO A 28 -36.94 16.96 17.23
C PRO A 28 -35.61 17.41 16.62
N VAL A 29 -35.65 18.38 15.71
CA VAL A 29 -34.47 18.88 14.98
C VAL A 29 -33.40 19.40 15.94
N GLU A 30 -33.81 20.07 17.02
CA GLU A 30 -32.91 20.62 18.05
C GLU A 30 -32.18 19.51 18.83
N GLU A 31 -32.83 18.36 19.05
CA GLU A 31 -32.23 17.21 19.70
C GLU A 31 -31.32 16.45 18.71
N LEU A 32 -31.78 16.31 17.47
CA LEU A 32 -31.06 15.64 16.40
C LEU A 32 -29.71 16.33 16.09
N ASN A 33 -29.70 17.66 16.08
CA ASN A 33 -28.49 18.46 15.88
C ASN A 33 -27.47 18.34 17.03
N LYS A 34 -27.93 17.93 18.23
CA LYS A 34 -27.07 17.68 19.39
C LYS A 34 -26.54 16.25 19.42
N LYS A 35 -27.09 15.32 18.64
CA LYS A 35 -26.61 13.93 18.62
C LYS A 35 -25.20 13.85 18.07
N SER A 36 -24.39 13.03 18.71
CA SER A 36 -23.02 12.78 18.29
C SER A 36 -22.99 11.99 16.97
N GLU A 37 -21.88 12.07 16.24
CA GLU A 37 -21.72 11.27 15.01
C GLU A 37 -21.77 9.76 15.28
N PRO A 38 -21.14 9.23 16.37
CA PRO A 38 -21.32 7.83 16.77
C PRO A 38 -22.77 7.43 17.07
N ASP A 39 -23.59 8.33 17.63
CA ASP A 39 -25.02 8.06 17.83
C ASP A 39 -25.75 7.88 16.51
N ILE A 40 -25.49 8.76 15.53
CA ILE A 40 -26.13 8.68 14.21
C ILE A 40 -25.72 7.40 13.48
N LYS A 41 -24.43 7.07 13.56
CA LYS A 41 -23.83 5.85 13.03
C LYS A 41 -24.54 4.59 13.54
N SER A 42 -24.47 4.35 14.85
CA SER A 42 -24.98 3.14 15.49
C SER A 42 -26.51 3.01 15.46
N LYS A 43 -27.26 4.13 15.52
CA LYS A 43 -28.73 4.08 15.61
C LYS A 43 -29.42 4.09 14.24
N PHE A 44 -28.76 4.59 13.20
CA PHE A 44 -29.44 4.81 11.91
C PHE A 44 -28.64 4.33 10.71
N ILE A 45 -27.33 4.60 10.63
CA ILE A 45 -26.53 4.25 9.45
C ILE A 45 -26.20 2.75 9.43
N GLU A 46 -25.67 2.19 10.51
CA GLU A 46 -25.40 0.74 10.59
C GLU A 46 -26.68 -0.08 10.37
N PRO A 47 -27.82 0.22 11.03
CA PRO A 47 -29.07 -0.49 10.75
C PRO A 47 -29.59 -0.30 9.31
N LEU A 48 -29.33 0.84 8.67
CA LEU A 48 -29.67 1.05 7.27
C LEU A 48 -28.84 0.15 6.36
N LEU A 49 -27.54 0.03 6.62
CA LEU A 49 -26.66 -0.87 5.87
C LEU A 49 -27.07 -2.34 6.08
N GLU A 50 -27.41 -2.73 7.30
CA GLU A 50 -27.96 -4.06 7.61
C GLU A 50 -29.27 -4.32 6.86
N ALA A 51 -30.18 -3.35 6.82
CA ALA A 51 -31.42 -3.45 6.04
C ALA A 51 -31.18 -3.54 4.52
N LEU A 52 -30.06 -3.01 4.04
CA LEU A 52 -29.58 -3.13 2.66
C LEU A 52 -28.78 -4.43 2.40
N GLY A 53 -28.72 -5.32 3.39
CA GLY A 53 -28.16 -6.66 3.27
C GLY A 53 -26.67 -6.77 3.57
N TRP A 54 -26.03 -5.71 4.08
CA TRP A 54 -24.63 -5.76 4.53
C TRP A 54 -24.55 -6.37 5.92
N GLN A 55 -23.68 -7.36 6.10
CA GLN A 55 -23.42 -8.00 7.40
C GLN A 55 -22.29 -7.29 8.13
N LYS A 56 -22.17 -7.51 9.45
CA LYS A 56 -21.05 -6.95 10.23
C LYS A 56 -19.68 -7.35 9.69
N ASP A 57 -19.54 -8.58 9.20
CA ASP A 57 -18.29 -9.07 8.61
C ASP A 57 -18.00 -8.42 7.24
N ASP A 58 -19.00 -7.87 6.56
CA ASP A 58 -18.82 -7.10 5.33
C ASP A 58 -18.38 -5.65 5.62
N MET A 59 -18.46 -5.19 6.88
CA MET A 59 -18.21 -3.80 7.28
C MET A 59 -16.89 -3.68 8.06
N GLU A 60 -15.89 -3.06 7.44
CA GLU A 60 -14.67 -2.69 8.15
C GLU A 60 -14.84 -1.32 8.81
N LEU A 61 -14.80 -1.31 10.16
CA LEU A 61 -14.77 -0.12 11.00
C LEU A 61 -13.31 0.32 11.22
N GLU A 62 -12.93 1.49 10.72
CA GLU A 62 -11.57 1.99 10.99
C GLU A 62 -11.45 2.65 12.38
N ALA A 63 -10.44 2.22 13.15
CA ALA A 63 -10.01 2.88 14.39
C ALA A 63 -8.90 3.93 14.12
N ARG A 64 -9.16 5.18 14.57
CA ARG A 64 -8.37 6.45 14.52
C ARG A 64 -6.83 6.33 14.66
N VAL A 65 -5.96 7.30 14.26
CA VAL A 65 -6.02 8.79 14.43
C VAL A 65 -5.00 9.52 13.51
N LEU A 66 -5.42 10.55 12.72
CA LEU A 66 -4.77 11.89 12.64
C LEU A 66 -5.43 12.91 11.68
N LYS A 67 -6.18 12.49 10.67
CA LYS A 67 -7.07 13.35 9.87
C LYS A 67 -8.05 12.50 9.07
N GLY A 68 -9.18 13.09 8.69
CA GLY A 68 -10.41 12.42 8.25
C GLY A 68 -10.20 11.17 7.39
N ARG A 69 -10.80 10.06 7.85
CA ARG A 69 -10.93 8.81 7.11
C ARG A 69 -12.41 8.47 7.01
N ALA A 70 -12.77 7.63 6.04
CA ALA A 70 -14.12 7.11 5.94
C ALA A 70 -14.52 6.26 7.15
N ASP A 71 -15.81 6.24 7.42
CA ASP A 71 -16.33 5.60 8.62
C ASP A 71 -16.58 4.11 8.45
N TYR A 72 -16.94 3.70 7.22
CA TYR A 72 -17.07 2.30 6.86
C TYR A 72 -16.50 2.04 5.47
N ILE A 73 -15.87 0.88 5.33
CA ILE A 73 -15.58 0.29 4.02
C ILE A 73 -16.38 -1.00 3.91
N LEU A 74 -17.22 -1.09 2.89
CA LEU A 74 -18.03 -2.28 2.61
C LEU A 74 -17.29 -3.20 1.65
N LYS A 75 -17.33 -4.50 1.97
CA LYS A 75 -16.59 -5.54 1.24
C LYS A 75 -17.51 -6.61 0.68
N LEU A 76 -17.17 -7.12 -0.51
CA LEU A 76 -17.68 -8.38 -1.04
C LEU A 76 -16.55 -9.42 -0.96
N GLY A 77 -16.61 -10.29 0.05
CA GLY A 77 -15.49 -11.16 0.38
C GLY A 77 -14.27 -10.32 0.78
N ASN A 78 -13.16 -10.42 0.04
CA ASN A 78 -11.96 -9.61 0.28
C ASN A 78 -11.91 -8.32 -0.56
N GLN A 79 -12.90 -8.06 -1.42
CA GLN A 79 -12.88 -6.90 -2.30
C GLN A 79 -13.61 -5.73 -1.66
N GLU A 80 -12.92 -4.60 -1.50
CA GLU A 80 -13.51 -3.32 -1.09
C GLU A 80 -14.32 -2.72 -2.24
N VAL A 81 -15.59 -2.39 -2.00
CA VAL A 81 -16.52 -1.98 -3.08
C VAL A 81 -17.22 -0.65 -2.85
N LEU A 82 -17.40 -0.23 -1.60
CA LEU A 82 -18.04 1.04 -1.27
C LEU A 82 -17.43 1.68 -0.04
N VAL A 83 -17.15 2.97 -0.15
CA VAL A 83 -16.80 3.83 0.98
C VAL A 83 -18.05 4.51 1.52
N VAL A 84 -18.22 4.54 2.84
CA VAL A 84 -19.30 5.29 3.51
C VAL A 84 -18.68 6.29 4.49
N GLU A 85 -18.83 7.58 4.17
CA GLU A 85 -18.49 8.71 5.04
C GLU A 85 -19.77 9.16 5.75
N ALA A 86 -19.77 9.10 7.08
CA ALA A 86 -20.91 9.45 7.91
C ALA A 86 -20.67 10.77 8.66
N LYS A 87 -21.66 11.65 8.63
CA LYS A 87 -21.64 12.94 9.37
C LYS A 87 -22.75 13.00 10.40
N ARG A 88 -22.61 13.94 11.34
CA ARG A 88 -23.71 14.31 12.25
C ARG A 88 -24.92 14.79 11.44
N ALA A 89 -26.12 14.51 11.94
CA ALA A 89 -27.38 14.87 11.28
C ALA A 89 -27.55 16.39 11.03
N GLY A 90 -26.93 17.23 11.85
CA GLY A 90 -26.96 18.68 11.69
C GLY A 90 -25.92 19.26 10.71
N VAL A 91 -25.04 18.43 10.15
CA VAL A 91 -24.05 18.87 9.15
C VAL A 91 -24.73 18.91 7.79
N ASP A 92 -24.57 20.02 7.07
CA ASP A 92 -24.96 20.11 5.67
C ASP A 92 -23.93 19.36 4.81
N LEU A 93 -24.41 18.54 3.89
CA LEU A 93 -23.55 17.66 3.10
C LEU A 93 -23.08 18.43 1.87
N GLY A 94 -22.07 19.28 2.02
CA GLY A 94 -21.57 20.18 1.00
C GLY A 94 -20.52 19.57 0.06
N ASP A 95 -19.83 20.45 -0.66
CA ASP A 95 -18.77 20.08 -1.59
C ASP A 95 -17.50 19.59 -0.87
N GLU A 96 -17.20 20.13 0.32
CA GLU A 96 -16.02 19.76 1.10
C GLU A 96 -16.13 18.30 1.59
N GLU A 97 -17.26 17.95 2.19
CA GLU A 97 -17.54 16.59 2.67
C GLU A 97 -17.60 15.61 1.51
N GLY A 98 -18.17 16.02 0.37
CA GLY A 98 -18.19 15.21 -0.85
C GLY A 98 -16.78 14.91 -1.36
N ARG A 99 -15.89 15.92 -1.39
CA ARG A 99 -14.48 15.73 -1.78
C ARG A 99 -13.75 14.79 -0.82
N GLN A 100 -14.01 14.86 0.47
CA GLN A 100 -13.43 13.94 1.46
C GLN A 100 -13.80 12.49 1.15
N ALA A 101 -15.09 12.19 0.97
CA ALA A 101 -15.56 10.84 0.68
C ALA A 101 -15.00 10.29 -0.65
N VAL A 102 -14.96 11.13 -1.68
CA VAL A 102 -14.43 10.75 -3.00
C VAL A 102 -12.91 10.58 -2.98
N SER A 103 -12.17 11.47 -2.33
CA SER A 103 -10.70 11.37 -2.18
C SER A 103 -10.33 10.02 -1.56
N TYR A 104 -10.96 9.67 -0.45
CA TYR A 104 -10.66 8.43 0.25
C TYR A 104 -10.91 7.20 -0.62
N ALA A 105 -12.04 7.15 -1.32
CA ALA A 105 -12.36 6.06 -2.25
C ALA A 105 -11.39 6.01 -3.44
N TYR A 106 -10.98 7.17 -3.98
CA TYR A 106 -10.02 7.26 -5.07
C TYR A 106 -8.65 6.67 -4.70
N HIS A 107 -8.11 7.02 -3.53
CA HIS A 107 -6.79 6.54 -3.06
C HIS A 107 -6.76 5.04 -2.75
N ARG A 108 -7.91 4.46 -2.38
CA ARG A 108 -8.08 3.01 -2.18
C ARG A 108 -8.53 2.25 -3.44
N LYS A 109 -8.67 2.90 -4.60
CA LYS A 109 -9.15 2.29 -5.86
C LYS A 109 -10.59 1.75 -5.75
N ILE A 110 -11.40 2.30 -4.83
CA ILE A 110 -12.80 1.96 -4.65
C ILE A 110 -13.65 2.82 -5.59
N LYS A 111 -14.55 2.17 -6.35
CA LYS A 111 -15.29 2.86 -7.41
C LYS A 111 -16.35 3.83 -6.90
N PHE A 112 -16.94 3.56 -5.75
CA PHE A 112 -18.09 4.29 -5.25
C PHE A 112 -17.85 4.83 -3.85
N ALA A 113 -18.39 6.02 -3.59
CA ALA A 113 -18.42 6.62 -2.27
C ALA A 113 -19.84 7.11 -1.93
N VAL A 114 -20.23 6.97 -0.68
CA VAL A 114 -21.48 7.49 -0.12
C VAL A 114 -21.12 8.48 0.98
N LEU A 115 -21.72 9.66 0.91
CA LEU A 115 -21.73 10.63 2.00
C LEU A 115 -23.13 10.65 2.61
N THR A 116 -23.25 10.46 3.91
CA THR A 116 -24.56 10.46 4.57
C THR A 116 -24.53 10.97 6.01
N ASN A 117 -25.63 11.59 6.41
CA ASN A 117 -25.93 11.90 7.81
C ASN A 117 -27.28 11.28 8.22
N PHE A 118 -27.67 10.21 7.52
CA PHE A 118 -28.99 9.59 7.46
C PHE A 118 -30.12 10.50 6.93
N LYS A 119 -30.16 11.78 7.30
CA LYS A 119 -31.13 12.76 6.76
C LYS A 119 -31.06 12.83 5.24
N GLN A 120 -29.85 12.75 4.69
CA GLN A 120 -29.58 12.71 3.26
C GLN A 120 -28.47 11.68 2.95
N ILE A 121 -28.54 11.09 1.76
CA ILE A 121 -27.52 10.26 1.14
C ILE A 121 -27.13 10.89 -0.19
N ARG A 122 -25.83 11.03 -0.44
CA ARG A 122 -25.27 11.45 -1.73
C ARG A 122 -24.33 10.35 -2.23
N VAL A 123 -24.52 9.88 -3.46
CA VAL A 123 -23.74 8.77 -4.05
C VAL A 123 -22.84 9.29 -5.16
N TYR A 124 -21.55 8.95 -5.08
CA TYR A 124 -20.52 9.43 -5.99
C TYR A 124 -19.82 8.29 -6.73
N HIS A 125 -19.48 8.53 -8.00
CA HIS A 125 -18.41 7.84 -8.71
C HIS A 125 -17.07 8.46 -8.28
N ALA A 126 -16.27 7.68 -7.56
CA ALA A 126 -15.08 8.18 -6.92
C ALA A 126 -13.84 8.23 -7.83
N LEU A 127 -13.88 7.56 -8.97
CA LEU A 127 -12.73 7.42 -9.87
C LEU A 127 -12.74 8.44 -11.03
N SER A 128 -13.67 9.39 -11.00
CA SER A 128 -13.74 10.51 -11.95
C SER A 128 -13.11 11.79 -11.39
N ASN A 129 -12.74 12.70 -12.29
CA ASN A 129 -12.02 13.94 -11.96
C ASN A 129 -12.77 14.84 -10.93
N ILE A 130 -12.11 15.19 -9.83
CA ILE A 130 -12.70 15.86 -8.65
C ILE A 130 -12.84 17.39 -8.80
N LYS A 131 -12.44 18.00 -9.93
CA LYS A 131 -12.51 19.47 -10.12
C LYS A 131 -13.88 20.07 -9.78
N ASN A 132 -14.94 19.32 -10.05
CA ASN A 132 -16.28 19.66 -9.58
C ASN A 132 -16.95 18.40 -9.03
N ILE A 133 -17.04 18.30 -7.71
CA ILE A 133 -17.61 17.17 -6.99
C ILE A 133 -19.06 16.84 -7.38
N THR A 134 -19.83 17.83 -7.85
CA THR A 134 -21.19 17.59 -8.38
C THR A 134 -21.16 16.73 -9.64
N LYS A 135 -20.07 16.75 -10.43
CA LYS A 135 -19.91 15.87 -11.59
C LYS A 135 -19.61 14.42 -11.20
N ASN A 136 -19.12 14.19 -9.99
CA ASN A 136 -18.91 12.86 -9.46
C ASN A 136 -20.22 12.23 -8.96
N LEU A 137 -21.28 13.01 -8.70
CA LEU A 137 -22.56 12.44 -8.29
C LEU A 137 -23.12 11.51 -9.37
N LEU A 138 -23.42 10.27 -8.97
CA LEU A 138 -24.09 9.32 -9.85
C LEU A 138 -25.47 9.82 -10.23
N ARG A 139 -25.91 9.41 -11.42
CA ARG A 139 -27.21 9.79 -11.96
C ARG A 139 -27.98 8.57 -12.42
N ASP A 140 -29.27 8.61 -12.21
CA ASP A 140 -30.23 7.73 -12.86
C ASP A 140 -31.18 8.56 -13.74
N ASN A 141 -32.24 7.93 -14.24
CA ASN A 141 -33.25 8.59 -15.05
C ASN A 141 -34.05 9.67 -14.29
N LYS A 142 -33.93 9.76 -12.96
CA LYS A 142 -34.59 10.77 -12.13
C LYS A 142 -33.63 11.89 -11.68
N GLY A 143 -32.38 11.87 -12.10
CA GLY A 143 -31.38 12.90 -11.80
C GLY A 143 -30.27 12.38 -10.90
N TYR A 144 -29.67 13.26 -10.10
CA TYR A 144 -28.60 12.87 -9.18
C TYR A 144 -29.13 11.92 -8.10
N LEU A 145 -28.32 10.92 -7.73
CA LEU A 145 -28.56 10.05 -6.58
C LEU A 145 -28.26 10.81 -5.27
N VAL A 146 -29.15 11.76 -5.00
CA VAL A 146 -29.27 12.47 -3.74
C VAL A 146 -30.65 12.16 -3.18
N LEU A 147 -30.69 11.40 -2.09
CA LEU A 147 -31.93 10.92 -1.48
C LEU A 147 -32.06 11.49 -0.08
N ASN A 148 -33.22 12.04 0.26
CA ASN A 148 -33.51 12.42 1.64
C ASN A 148 -34.22 11.28 2.36
N SER A 149 -34.06 11.21 3.68
CA SER A 149 -34.64 10.17 4.53
C SER A 149 -36.15 9.96 4.34
N TYR A 150 -36.91 11.03 4.09
CA TYR A 150 -38.35 10.95 3.82
C TYR A 150 -38.68 10.31 2.45
N ASP A 151 -37.74 10.29 1.51
CA ASP A 151 -37.87 9.66 0.21
C ASP A 151 -37.42 8.19 0.21
N PHE A 152 -36.71 7.71 1.24
CA PHE A 152 -36.12 6.36 1.25
C PHE A 152 -37.13 5.23 1.01
N VAL A 153 -38.37 5.37 1.49
CA VAL A 153 -39.42 4.36 1.31
C VAL A 153 -40.10 4.51 -0.07
N ASN A 154 -40.37 5.74 -0.50
CA ASN A 154 -41.06 6.01 -1.76
C ASN A 154 -40.15 5.78 -2.97
N GLU A 155 -38.87 6.10 -2.83
CA GLU A 155 -37.80 5.91 -3.82
C GLU A 155 -36.89 4.73 -3.47
N PHE A 156 -37.45 3.69 -2.83
CA PHE A 156 -36.68 2.54 -2.34
C PHE A 156 -35.81 1.86 -3.41
N GLU A 157 -36.24 1.81 -4.67
CA GLU A 157 -35.40 1.25 -5.75
C GLU A 157 -34.08 2.01 -5.93
N ARG A 158 -34.11 3.34 -5.77
CA ARG A 158 -32.91 4.17 -5.88
C ARG A 158 -31.99 3.95 -4.71
N LEU A 159 -32.55 3.78 -3.51
CA LEU A 159 -31.78 3.44 -2.31
C LEU A 159 -31.18 2.02 -2.40
N ARG A 160 -31.95 1.06 -2.94
CA ARG A 160 -31.56 -0.35 -3.11
C ARG A 160 -30.34 -0.50 -4.02
N ILE A 161 -29.99 0.48 -4.83
CA ILE A 161 -28.75 0.44 -5.61
C ILE A 161 -27.51 0.32 -4.72
N LEU A 162 -27.59 0.73 -3.44
CA LEU A 162 -26.53 0.61 -2.44
C LEU A 162 -26.53 -0.73 -1.70
N SER A 163 -27.45 -1.65 -2.03
CA SER A 163 -27.55 -2.97 -1.40
C SER A 163 -26.40 -3.89 -1.78
N ARG A 164 -26.04 -4.80 -0.87
CA ARG A 164 -25.04 -5.84 -1.12
C ARG A 164 -25.33 -6.63 -2.41
N GLU A 165 -26.60 -6.99 -2.62
CA GLU A 165 -27.09 -7.68 -3.83
C GLU A 165 -26.83 -6.86 -5.11
N SER A 166 -27.06 -5.55 -5.09
CA SER A 166 -26.79 -4.65 -6.23
C SER A 166 -25.32 -4.65 -6.62
N PHE A 167 -24.41 -4.65 -5.63
CA PHE A 167 -22.98 -4.74 -5.89
C PHE A 167 -22.56 -6.10 -6.45
N GLU A 168 -23.08 -7.21 -5.90
CA GLU A 168 -22.81 -8.57 -6.40
C GLU A 168 -23.26 -8.75 -7.86
N LYS A 169 -24.42 -8.19 -8.20
CA LYS A 169 -24.98 -8.24 -9.57
C LYS A 169 -24.42 -7.15 -10.49
N GLY A 170 -23.59 -6.24 -9.96
CA GLY A 170 -23.06 -5.10 -10.70
C GLY A 170 -24.14 -4.11 -11.19
N GLU A 171 -25.29 -4.02 -10.52
CA GLU A 171 -26.39 -3.13 -10.89
C GLU A 171 -25.97 -1.66 -10.81
N ILE A 172 -25.24 -1.26 -9.76
CA ILE A 172 -24.73 0.10 -9.59
C ILE A 172 -23.78 0.53 -10.71
N ASN A 173 -23.02 -0.40 -11.32
CA ASN A 173 -22.13 -0.08 -12.43
C ASN A 173 -22.91 0.39 -13.67
N LYS A 174 -24.18 -0.02 -13.83
CA LYS A 174 -25.02 0.39 -14.96
C LYS A 174 -25.39 1.88 -14.91
N LEU A 175 -25.15 2.56 -13.79
CA LEU A 175 -25.35 4.00 -13.64
C LEU A 175 -24.17 4.85 -14.12
N LEU A 176 -23.04 4.22 -14.46
CA LEU A 176 -21.88 4.91 -15.00
C LEU A 176 -22.16 5.32 -16.45
N SER A 177 -21.86 6.57 -16.80
CA SER A 177 -21.90 6.99 -18.20
C SER A 177 -20.67 6.49 -18.96
N ALA A 178 -20.74 6.43 -20.29
CA ALA A 178 -19.57 6.14 -21.14
C ALA A 178 -18.40 7.12 -20.93
N LYS A 179 -18.68 8.32 -20.40
CA LYS A 179 -17.66 9.29 -19.99
C LYS A 179 -17.03 8.93 -18.65
N ASP A 180 -17.83 8.44 -17.70
CA ASP A 180 -17.32 7.94 -16.41
C ASP A 180 -16.39 6.75 -16.61
N GLU A 181 -16.70 5.88 -17.56
CA GLU A 181 -15.85 4.73 -17.91
C GLU A 181 -14.57 5.12 -18.67
N LYS A 182 -14.62 6.14 -19.55
CA LYS A 182 -13.44 6.59 -20.34
C LYS A 182 -12.47 7.49 -19.57
N VAL A 183 -12.92 8.18 -18.51
CA VAL A 183 -12.09 9.09 -17.71
C VAL A 183 -11.42 8.36 -16.54
N PHE A 184 -11.67 7.07 -16.40
CA PHE A 184 -11.06 6.25 -15.37
C PHE A 184 -9.57 6.07 -15.64
N LYS A 185 -8.74 6.68 -14.80
CA LYS A 185 -7.36 6.27 -14.62
C LYS A 185 -7.15 5.92 -13.14
N PRO A 186 -6.89 4.65 -12.80
CA PRO A 186 -6.55 4.26 -11.45
C PRO A 186 -5.42 5.13 -10.87
N ILE A 187 -5.43 5.30 -9.54
CA ILE A 187 -4.38 6.07 -8.86
C ILE A 187 -3.00 5.42 -9.07
N ASP A 188 -2.91 4.10 -9.10
CA ASP A 188 -1.67 3.36 -9.32
C ASP A 188 -1.06 3.66 -10.67
N GLU A 189 -1.88 3.65 -11.73
CA GLU A 189 -1.40 4.03 -13.05
C GLU A 189 -1.03 5.52 -13.13
N SER A 190 -1.74 6.38 -12.40
CA SER A 190 -1.51 7.83 -12.41
C SER A 190 -0.18 8.19 -11.76
N ILE A 191 0.09 7.63 -10.59
CA ILE A 191 1.37 7.79 -9.89
C ILE A 191 2.50 7.17 -10.73
N LEU A 192 2.32 5.97 -11.29
CA LEU A 192 3.33 5.33 -12.14
C LEU A 192 3.73 6.22 -13.32
N GLU A 193 2.76 6.79 -14.04
CA GLU A 193 3.03 7.75 -15.13
C GLU A 193 3.83 8.96 -14.63
N ASP A 194 3.47 9.50 -13.48
CA ASP A 194 4.12 10.67 -12.91
C ASP A 194 5.57 10.36 -12.48
N LEU A 195 5.82 9.19 -11.86
CA LEU A 195 7.17 8.76 -11.49
C LEU A 195 8.09 8.61 -12.72
N LEU A 196 7.57 8.00 -13.80
CA LEU A 196 8.30 7.90 -15.07
C LEU A 196 8.60 9.28 -15.65
N GLN A 197 7.65 10.21 -15.54
CA GLN A 197 7.84 11.57 -16.01
C GLN A 197 8.84 12.37 -15.17
N PHE A 198 8.83 12.21 -13.83
CA PHE A 198 9.82 12.81 -12.93
C PHE A 198 11.21 12.33 -13.25
N ARG A 199 11.37 11.02 -13.48
CA ARG A 199 12.63 10.43 -13.90
C ARG A 199 13.15 11.10 -15.17
N GLU A 200 12.31 11.20 -16.19
CA GLU A 200 12.70 11.83 -17.46
C GLU A 200 13.20 13.27 -17.25
N TRP A 201 12.49 14.05 -16.43
CA TRP A 201 12.87 15.43 -16.14
C TRP A 201 14.22 15.50 -15.40
N LEU A 202 14.37 14.73 -14.32
CA LEU A 202 15.57 14.72 -13.50
C LEU A 202 16.79 14.18 -14.26
N SER A 203 16.65 13.11 -15.02
CA SER A 203 17.74 12.54 -15.83
C SER A 203 18.22 13.51 -16.90
N LYS A 204 17.31 14.22 -17.58
CA LYS A 204 17.66 15.23 -18.59
C LYS A 204 18.39 16.41 -17.97
N ASP A 205 17.89 16.89 -16.85
CA ASP A 205 18.45 18.01 -16.10
C ASP A 205 19.88 17.69 -15.63
N LEU A 206 20.04 16.56 -14.93
CA LEU A 206 21.35 16.13 -14.44
C LEU A 206 22.35 15.89 -15.58
N LYS A 207 21.93 15.25 -16.68
CA LYS A 207 22.78 15.04 -17.86
C LYS A 207 23.23 16.35 -18.50
N GLY A 208 22.37 17.37 -18.49
CA GLY A 208 22.69 18.70 -19.01
C GLY A 208 23.76 19.42 -18.19
N VAL A 209 23.78 19.19 -16.87
CA VAL A 209 24.69 19.89 -15.94
C VAL A 209 25.95 19.08 -15.60
N ARG A 210 25.92 17.76 -15.76
CA ARG A 210 26.98 16.82 -15.37
C ARG A 210 27.28 15.85 -16.52
N MET A 211 27.85 16.37 -17.59
CA MET A 211 28.12 15.59 -18.82
C MET A 211 29.15 14.45 -18.64
N HIS A 212 29.91 14.46 -17.54
CA HIS A 212 30.91 13.42 -17.22
C HIS A 212 30.31 12.17 -16.57
N LEU A 213 29.07 12.23 -16.09
CA LEU A 213 28.45 11.08 -15.42
C LEU A 213 28.03 10.03 -16.45
N SER A 214 28.29 8.77 -16.12
CA SER A 214 27.76 7.64 -16.88
C SER A 214 26.23 7.56 -16.75
N PRO A 215 25.52 6.95 -17.73
CA PRO A 215 24.09 6.70 -17.62
C PRO A 215 23.70 5.97 -16.33
N GLU A 216 24.52 5.01 -15.89
CA GLU A 216 24.29 4.23 -14.68
C GLU A 216 24.35 5.10 -13.42
N GLN A 217 25.33 6.02 -13.35
CA GLN A 217 25.44 6.98 -12.26
C GLN A 217 24.26 7.97 -12.25
N ILE A 218 23.83 8.46 -13.42
CA ILE A 218 22.65 9.33 -13.51
C ILE A 218 21.42 8.59 -13.00
N ASP A 219 21.25 7.34 -13.42
CA ASP A 219 20.13 6.50 -13.02
C ASP A 219 20.10 6.24 -11.52
N GLU A 220 21.25 6.00 -10.90
CA GLU A 220 21.40 5.85 -9.45
C GLU A 220 21.04 7.14 -8.70
N ILE A 221 21.61 8.27 -9.11
CA ILE A 221 21.35 9.58 -8.47
C ILE A 221 19.87 9.94 -8.53
N VAL A 222 19.25 9.79 -9.72
CA VAL A 222 17.82 10.09 -9.91
C VAL A 222 16.94 9.15 -9.10
N GLN A 223 17.30 7.87 -9.01
CA GLN A 223 16.57 6.89 -8.22
C GLN A 223 16.58 7.25 -6.72
N ILE A 224 17.76 7.50 -6.16
CA ILE A 224 17.92 7.88 -4.75
C ILE A 224 17.11 9.15 -4.44
N LEU A 225 17.10 10.13 -5.35
CA LEU A 225 16.34 11.36 -5.16
C LEU A 225 14.83 11.08 -5.12
N ILE A 226 14.30 10.29 -6.06
CA ILE A 226 12.87 9.94 -6.11
C ILE A 226 12.46 9.18 -4.84
N ASP A 227 13.25 8.18 -4.43
CA ASP A 227 12.97 7.36 -3.25
C ASP A 227 12.90 8.19 -1.97
N ARG A 228 13.85 9.13 -1.80
CA ARG A 228 13.86 10.06 -0.66
C ARG A 228 12.66 10.99 -0.68
N LEU A 229 12.32 11.58 -1.84
CA LEU A 229 11.20 12.51 -1.92
C LEU A 229 9.87 11.83 -1.62
N ILE A 230 9.68 10.59 -2.03
CA ILE A 230 8.45 9.86 -1.75
C ILE A 230 8.40 9.34 -0.32
N PHE A 231 9.54 8.93 0.26
CA PHE A 231 9.60 8.69 1.69
C PHE A 231 9.19 9.94 2.46
N MET A 232 9.74 11.11 2.10
CA MET A 232 9.39 12.40 2.71
C MET A 232 7.89 12.70 2.58
N ARG A 233 7.30 12.52 1.39
CA ARG A 233 5.85 12.67 1.18
C ARG A 233 5.02 11.71 2.03
N SER A 234 5.47 10.46 2.13
CA SER A 234 4.78 9.43 2.89
C SER A 234 4.75 9.74 4.38
N VAL A 235 5.87 10.21 4.96
CA VAL A 235 5.92 10.58 6.38
C VAL A 235 5.24 11.92 6.66
N GLU A 236 5.25 12.85 5.71
CA GLU A 236 4.50 14.11 5.80
C GLU A 236 2.99 13.87 5.89
N ASP A 237 2.43 13.06 4.98
CA ASP A 237 0.98 12.81 4.95
C ASP A 237 0.52 12.01 6.17
N ARG A 238 1.37 11.12 6.69
CA ARG A 238 1.14 10.41 7.98
C ARG A 238 1.25 11.33 9.20
N GLY A 239 1.64 12.59 9.02
CA GLY A 239 1.80 13.55 10.10
C GLY A 239 3.01 13.29 11.00
N LEU A 240 3.98 12.48 10.56
CA LEU A 240 5.27 12.29 11.24
C LEU A 240 6.18 13.52 11.09
N GLU A 241 5.99 14.27 10.00
CA GLU A 241 6.66 15.53 9.72
C GLU A 241 5.64 16.66 9.51
N ASP A 242 6.15 17.89 9.39
CA ASP A 242 5.30 19.06 9.19
C ASP A 242 4.54 18.97 7.86
N LYS A 243 3.22 19.16 7.91
CA LYS A 243 2.36 19.19 6.72
C LYS A 243 2.93 20.12 5.64
N ASP A 244 2.90 19.69 4.38
CA ASP A 244 3.35 20.44 3.21
C ASP A 244 4.85 20.81 3.27
N LEU A 245 5.70 20.01 3.93
CA LEU A 245 7.13 20.27 4.10
C LEU A 245 7.81 20.59 2.76
N LEU A 246 7.70 19.74 1.76
CA LEU A 246 8.39 19.96 0.48
C LEU A 246 7.83 21.21 -0.25
N LEU A 247 6.51 21.44 -0.22
CA LEU A 247 5.90 22.65 -0.79
C LEU A 247 6.27 23.93 -0.01
N LYS A 248 6.53 23.83 1.30
CA LYS A 248 7.03 24.96 2.09
C LYS A 248 8.46 25.31 1.67
N LEU A 249 9.32 24.31 1.49
CA LEU A 249 10.68 24.54 0.97
C LEU A 249 10.66 25.25 -0.38
N THR A 250 9.78 24.86 -1.32
CA THR A 250 9.66 25.54 -2.61
C THR A 250 9.17 26.99 -2.44
N LYS A 251 8.17 27.21 -1.59
CA LYS A 251 7.62 28.57 -1.31
C LYS A 251 8.64 29.48 -0.63
N ASP A 252 9.46 28.96 0.27
CA ASP A 252 10.46 29.75 0.98
C ASP A 252 11.51 30.30 0.01
N VAL A 253 11.90 29.51 -0.99
CA VAL A 253 12.80 29.96 -2.07
C VAL A 253 12.11 30.97 -2.97
N GLU A 254 10.88 30.69 -3.43
CA GLU A 254 10.12 31.59 -4.31
C GLU A 254 9.86 32.97 -3.70
N GLN A 255 9.71 33.03 -2.37
CA GLN A 255 9.43 34.26 -1.64
C GLN A 255 10.70 34.93 -1.08
N GLY A 256 11.88 34.40 -1.39
CA GLY A 256 13.16 34.95 -0.91
C GLY A 256 13.32 34.90 0.61
N ARG A 257 12.67 33.96 1.30
CA ARG A 257 12.78 33.78 2.75
C ARG A 257 14.09 33.09 3.18
N THR A 258 14.87 32.63 2.20
CA THR A 258 16.16 31.97 2.39
C THR A 258 17.08 32.31 1.22
N GLU A 259 18.37 32.45 1.51
CA GLU A 259 19.41 32.69 0.51
C GLU A 259 19.87 31.39 -0.18
N LYS A 260 19.47 30.23 0.35
CA LYS A 260 19.81 28.92 -0.23
C LYS A 260 18.90 28.59 -1.40
N VAL A 261 19.49 28.12 -2.51
CA VAL A 261 18.75 27.48 -3.61
C VAL A 261 18.05 26.21 -3.12
N LEU A 262 16.97 25.81 -3.81
CA LEU A 262 16.14 24.67 -3.40
C LEU A 262 16.92 23.37 -3.21
N TRP A 263 17.87 23.06 -4.10
CA TRP A 263 18.74 21.88 -3.97
C TRP A 263 19.54 21.88 -2.65
N GLY A 264 20.03 23.05 -2.23
CA GLY A 264 20.74 23.22 -0.96
C GLY A 264 19.85 22.91 0.25
N LEU A 265 18.62 23.42 0.25
CA LEU A 265 17.63 23.15 1.30
C LEU A 265 17.24 21.67 1.38
N LEU A 266 17.08 21.02 0.22
CA LEU A 266 16.81 19.58 0.17
C LEU A 266 17.96 18.78 0.79
N LYS A 267 19.22 19.11 0.48
CA LYS A 267 20.38 18.44 1.11
C LYS A 267 20.40 18.60 2.63
N ASP A 268 20.13 19.80 3.14
CA ASP A 268 20.06 20.02 4.59
C ASP A 268 18.92 19.22 5.23
N THR A 269 17.79 19.13 4.53
CA THR A 269 16.63 18.36 4.98
C THR A 269 16.92 16.86 4.95
N PHE A 270 17.63 16.35 3.94
CA PHE A 270 18.09 14.96 3.91
C PHE A 270 19.00 14.64 5.10
N LYS A 271 19.92 15.54 5.48
CA LYS A 271 20.74 15.36 6.69
C LYS A 271 19.91 15.31 7.97
N ALA A 272 18.88 16.15 8.07
CA ALA A 272 17.95 16.13 9.20
C ALA A 272 17.14 14.82 9.25
N PHE A 273 16.70 14.32 8.09
CA PHE A 273 16.00 13.04 7.96
C PHE A 273 16.89 11.86 8.31
N ASP A 274 18.17 11.86 7.88
CA ASP A 274 19.12 10.81 8.24
C ASP A 274 19.31 10.74 9.76
N LYS A 275 19.44 11.88 10.43
CA LYS A 275 19.53 11.92 11.89
C LYS A 275 18.25 11.41 12.59
N THR A 276 17.08 11.72 12.02
CA THR A 276 15.77 11.43 12.62
C THR A 276 15.37 9.96 12.41
N TYR A 277 15.51 9.46 11.19
CA TYR A 277 15.04 8.14 10.79
C TYR A 277 16.17 7.10 10.75
N ASN A 278 17.43 7.50 10.54
CA ASN A 278 18.62 6.63 10.57
C ASN A 278 18.51 5.33 9.74
N SER A 279 17.77 5.38 8.63
CA SER A 279 17.44 4.21 7.81
C SER A 279 18.51 3.87 6.77
N LYS A 280 19.59 4.65 6.68
CA LYS A 280 20.56 4.70 5.57
C LYS A 280 19.99 5.21 4.23
N LEU A 281 18.67 5.35 4.09
CA LEU A 281 18.04 5.94 2.89
C LEU A 281 18.54 7.36 2.62
N PHE A 282 18.86 8.10 3.68
CA PHE A 282 19.34 9.49 3.65
C PHE A 282 20.84 9.62 3.91
N ALA A 283 21.57 8.49 3.97
CA ALA A 283 23.02 8.52 4.16
C ALA A 283 23.69 9.20 2.96
N GLU A 284 24.75 9.97 3.23
CA GLU A 284 25.50 10.65 2.18
C GLU A 284 26.14 9.64 1.20
N GLY A 285 26.00 9.90 -0.10
CA GLY A 285 26.45 9.01 -1.17
C GLY A 285 26.68 9.76 -2.47
N LEU A 286 26.40 9.08 -3.59
CA LEU A 286 26.60 9.63 -4.93
C LEU A 286 25.71 10.86 -5.20
N LEU A 287 24.47 10.86 -4.67
CA LEU A 287 23.51 11.97 -4.80
C LEU A 287 24.05 13.28 -4.21
N GLU A 288 24.67 13.26 -3.04
CA GLU A 288 25.22 14.46 -2.41
C GLU A 288 26.47 15.00 -3.11
N LYS A 289 27.29 14.08 -3.64
CA LYS A 289 28.56 14.39 -4.29
C LYS A 289 28.35 14.97 -5.69
N GLU A 290 27.53 14.31 -6.49
CA GLU A 290 27.40 14.59 -7.93
C GLU A 290 26.05 15.23 -8.29
N GLY A 291 25.02 15.03 -7.46
CA GLY A 291 23.68 15.55 -7.70
C GLY A 291 23.64 17.07 -7.72
N PHE A 292 23.10 17.62 -8.81
CA PHE A 292 22.73 19.02 -8.94
C PHE A 292 21.59 19.13 -9.95
N PHE A 293 20.53 19.82 -9.54
CA PHE A 293 19.29 19.92 -10.32
C PHE A 293 18.84 21.37 -10.39
N ASP A 294 18.31 21.77 -11.55
CA ASP A 294 17.66 23.05 -11.76
C ASP A 294 16.46 23.21 -10.83
N GLU A 295 16.28 24.43 -10.33
CA GLU A 295 15.22 24.73 -9.38
C GLU A 295 13.82 24.52 -9.98
N ASN A 296 13.62 24.85 -11.26
CA ASN A 296 12.32 24.65 -11.90
C ASN A 296 12.01 23.16 -12.09
N THR A 297 13.03 22.35 -12.40
CA THR A 297 12.89 20.89 -12.46
C THR A 297 12.47 20.33 -11.11
N LEU A 298 13.16 20.72 -10.04
CA LEU A 298 12.82 20.29 -8.68
C LEU A 298 11.41 20.73 -8.26
N LYS A 299 11.03 21.99 -8.53
CA LYS A 299 9.67 22.48 -8.26
C LYS A 299 8.60 21.68 -9.01
N LYS A 300 8.84 21.33 -10.27
CA LYS A 300 7.91 20.49 -11.07
C LYS A 300 7.75 19.10 -10.49
N VAL A 301 8.85 18.44 -10.10
CA VAL A 301 8.82 17.12 -9.47
C VAL A 301 8.11 17.17 -8.13
N ILE A 302 8.48 18.12 -7.27
CA ILE A 302 7.83 18.31 -5.96
C ILE A 302 6.35 18.56 -6.18
N ASN A 303 5.94 19.52 -7.00
CA ASN A 303 4.53 19.79 -7.25
C ASN A 303 3.78 18.57 -7.80
N GLY A 304 4.42 17.79 -8.69
CA GLY A 304 3.87 16.55 -9.22
C GLY A 304 3.68 15.47 -8.16
N LEU A 305 4.52 15.40 -7.13
CA LEU A 305 4.33 14.48 -6.00
C LEU A 305 3.11 14.84 -5.15
N TYR A 306 2.61 16.08 -5.23
CA TYR A 306 1.37 16.46 -4.57
C TYR A 306 0.18 16.37 -5.50
N TYR A 307 0.28 16.83 -6.74
CA TYR A 307 -0.89 17.06 -7.61
C TYR A 307 -0.83 16.31 -8.94
N GLY A 308 0.16 15.45 -9.13
CA GLY A 308 0.46 14.78 -10.39
C GLY A 308 1.00 15.70 -11.49
N THR A 309 1.37 15.13 -12.63
CA THR A 309 1.94 15.89 -13.76
C THR A 309 0.90 16.44 -14.74
N LYS A 310 -0.36 15.99 -14.63
CA LYS A 310 -1.46 16.39 -15.51
C LYS A 310 -2.44 17.28 -14.74
N ASP A 311 -3.00 18.27 -15.44
CA ASP A 311 -3.95 19.21 -14.85
C ASP A 311 -5.19 18.50 -14.29
N ASN A 312 -5.74 19.08 -13.22
CA ASN A 312 -7.00 18.68 -12.59
C ASN A 312 -6.98 17.28 -11.93
N ARG A 313 -5.84 16.78 -11.48
CA ARG A 313 -5.81 15.61 -10.58
C ARG A 313 -6.04 16.04 -9.13
N GLU A 314 -6.60 15.14 -8.33
CA GLU A 314 -6.67 15.31 -6.89
C GLU A 314 -5.27 15.26 -6.30
N ARG A 315 -5.11 15.88 -5.13
CA ARG A 315 -3.86 15.75 -4.39
C ARG A 315 -3.63 14.29 -4.01
N TYR A 316 -2.42 13.77 -4.24
CA TYR A 316 -2.01 12.47 -3.75
C TYR A 316 -1.82 12.51 -2.23
N MET A 317 -2.60 11.68 -1.54
CA MET A 317 -2.58 11.42 -0.10
C MET A 317 -1.90 10.06 0.15
N PHE A 318 -0.59 10.06 0.38
CA PHE A 318 0.22 8.84 0.53
C PHE A 318 -0.07 8.06 1.82
N ASP A 319 -0.80 8.65 2.77
CA ASP A 319 -1.32 7.99 3.97
C ASP A 319 -2.62 7.21 3.68
N GLU A 320 -3.40 7.63 2.68
CA GLU A 320 -4.61 6.94 2.22
C GLU A 320 -4.31 5.79 1.24
N ILE A 321 -3.11 5.78 0.62
CA ILE A 321 -2.67 4.73 -0.30
C ILE A 321 -2.16 3.52 0.52
N PRO A 322 -2.75 2.31 0.36
CA PRO A 322 -2.26 1.11 1.02
C PRO A 322 -0.79 0.82 0.68
N GLY A 323 0.00 0.38 1.67
CA GLY A 323 1.44 0.14 1.47
C GLY A 323 1.76 -0.90 0.38
N ASP A 324 0.90 -1.91 0.20
CA ASP A 324 0.99 -2.88 -0.88
C ASP A 324 0.70 -2.26 -2.26
N LEU A 325 -0.26 -1.33 -2.35
CA LEU A 325 -0.52 -0.58 -3.59
C LEU A 325 0.68 0.30 -3.96
N LEU A 326 1.23 1.04 -2.99
CA LEU A 326 2.42 1.85 -3.21
C LEU A 326 3.62 1.00 -3.62
N GLY A 327 3.86 -0.13 -2.94
CA GLY A 327 4.90 -1.08 -3.31
C GLY A 327 4.74 -1.60 -4.75
N ASN A 328 3.51 -1.94 -5.15
CA ASN A 328 3.21 -2.39 -6.52
C ASN A 328 3.48 -1.31 -7.58
N ILE A 329 3.11 -0.05 -7.32
CA ILE A 329 3.36 1.08 -8.24
C ILE A 329 4.86 1.24 -8.49
N TYR A 330 5.64 1.21 -7.41
CA TYR A 330 7.09 1.33 -7.48
C TYR A 330 7.77 0.17 -8.19
N GLU A 331 7.28 -1.03 -7.93
CA GLU A 331 7.78 -2.22 -8.59
C GLU A 331 7.53 -2.19 -10.11
N GLN A 332 6.36 -1.67 -10.54
CA GLN A 332 6.10 -1.43 -11.96
C GLN A 332 6.98 -0.33 -12.56
N TYR A 333 7.23 0.74 -11.79
CA TYR A 333 8.14 1.82 -12.18
C TYR A 333 9.55 1.29 -12.45
N LEU A 334 10.15 0.58 -11.50
CA LEU A 334 11.49 0.01 -11.66
C LEU A 334 11.55 -1.05 -12.76
N GLY A 335 10.53 -1.91 -12.86
CA GLY A 335 10.42 -2.87 -13.94
C GLY A 335 10.45 -2.22 -15.32
N THR A 336 9.99 -0.97 -15.45
CA THR A 336 10.08 -0.18 -16.67
C THR A 336 11.48 0.41 -16.86
N VAL A 337 12.11 0.91 -15.79
CA VAL A 337 13.48 1.46 -15.80
C VAL A 337 14.51 0.41 -16.21
N LEU A 338 14.48 -0.77 -15.59
CA LEU A 338 15.41 -1.88 -15.86
C LEU A 338 15.34 -2.40 -17.32
N ARG A 339 14.23 -2.14 -18.02
CA ARG A 339 14.04 -2.54 -19.43
C ARG A 339 14.68 -1.58 -20.43
N GLY A 340 15.26 -0.45 -19.99
CA GLY A 340 15.91 0.54 -20.86
C GLY A 340 14.99 1.14 -21.92
N SER A 341 13.67 1.04 -21.76
CA SER A 341 12.71 1.47 -22.78
C SER A 341 12.38 2.95 -22.63
N ASP A 342 13.00 3.74 -23.50
CA ASP A 342 12.61 5.12 -23.79
C ASP A 342 11.14 5.16 -24.27
N LYS A 343 10.36 6.06 -23.67
CA LYS A 343 9.04 6.55 -24.09
C LYS A 343 8.16 5.62 -24.93
N ARG A 344 7.04 5.21 -24.32
CA ARG A 344 5.91 4.42 -24.88
C ARG A 344 5.99 2.92 -24.64
N VAL A 345 6.03 2.52 -23.38
CA VAL A 345 5.24 1.34 -23.01
C VAL A 345 3.80 1.79 -23.04
N LYS A 346 3.11 1.58 -24.17
CA LYS A 346 1.65 1.43 -24.08
C LYS A 346 1.42 0.35 -23.03
N LEU A 347 0.58 0.65 -22.05
CA LEU A 347 -0.05 -0.33 -21.16
C LEU A 347 -0.92 -1.28 -22.02
N GLU A 348 -0.29 -2.04 -22.92
CA GLU A 348 -0.93 -3.14 -23.63
C GLU A 348 -0.52 -4.42 -22.92
N GLU A 349 -1.53 -5.19 -22.49
CA GLU A 349 -1.45 -6.48 -21.83
C GLU A 349 -0.76 -7.52 -22.74
N GLY A 350 0.55 -7.42 -22.89
CA GLY A 350 1.35 -8.34 -23.69
C GLY A 350 2.11 -9.33 -22.82
N THR A 351 1.54 -10.52 -22.62
CA THR A 351 2.16 -11.68 -21.93
C THR A 351 3.49 -12.15 -22.56
N GLY A 352 3.76 -11.79 -23.83
CA GLY A 352 4.90 -12.30 -24.60
C GLY A 352 6.27 -11.71 -24.26
N LYS A 353 6.36 -10.44 -23.84
CA LYS A 353 7.65 -9.80 -23.47
C LYS A 353 8.06 -10.08 -22.01
N ARG A 354 7.09 -10.38 -21.12
CA ARG A 354 7.30 -10.77 -19.71
C ARG A 354 8.15 -12.06 -19.59
N LYS A 355 8.03 -12.97 -20.57
CA LYS A 355 8.69 -14.29 -20.61
C LYS A 355 10.20 -14.28 -20.77
N LYS A 356 10.82 -13.22 -21.28
CA LYS A 356 12.26 -13.24 -21.63
C LYS A 356 13.21 -12.97 -20.45
N MET A 357 12.73 -12.43 -19.34
CA MET A 357 13.58 -12.00 -18.21
C MET A 357 13.11 -12.55 -16.84
N GLY A 358 12.08 -13.40 -16.78
CA GLY A 358 11.67 -14.07 -15.55
C GLY A 358 11.03 -13.20 -14.46
N ILE A 359 10.84 -11.89 -14.66
CA ILE A 359 10.24 -10.97 -13.70
C ILE A 359 8.71 -11.07 -13.79
N TYR A 360 8.12 -11.82 -12.85
CA TYR A 360 6.68 -12.04 -12.75
C TYR A 360 6.14 -11.50 -11.43
N TYR A 361 5.29 -10.48 -11.55
CA TYR A 361 4.55 -9.95 -10.41
C TYR A 361 3.51 -10.95 -9.94
N THR A 362 3.45 -11.17 -8.63
CA THR A 362 2.41 -12.01 -8.03
C THR A 362 1.24 -11.12 -7.64
N PRO A 363 0.03 -11.30 -8.22
CA PRO A 363 -1.14 -10.55 -7.81
C PRO A 363 -1.37 -10.61 -6.30
N SER A 364 -1.77 -9.50 -5.68
CA SER A 364 -1.89 -9.37 -4.22
C SER A 364 -2.76 -10.47 -3.59
N TYR A 365 -3.88 -10.85 -4.23
CA TYR A 365 -4.75 -11.92 -3.74
C TYR A 365 -4.05 -13.30 -3.71
N ILE A 366 -3.09 -13.56 -4.61
CA ILE A 366 -2.29 -14.79 -4.61
C ILE A 366 -1.26 -14.72 -3.47
N VAL A 367 -0.57 -13.59 -3.32
CA VAL A 367 0.38 -13.37 -2.21
C VAL A 367 -0.33 -13.57 -0.87
N ASP A 368 -1.50 -12.94 -0.70
CA ASP A 368 -2.34 -13.05 0.50
C ASP A 368 -2.72 -14.49 0.80
N TYR A 369 -3.18 -15.21 -0.22
CA TYR A 369 -3.57 -16.61 -0.08
C TYR A 369 -2.38 -17.47 0.37
N ILE A 370 -1.23 -17.34 -0.31
CA ILE A 370 -0.03 -18.12 0.03
C ILE A 370 0.41 -17.81 1.46
N VAL A 371 0.58 -16.53 1.82
CA VAL A 371 1.08 -16.14 3.14
C VAL A 371 0.13 -16.58 4.27
N LYS A 372 -1.20 -16.47 4.10
CA LYS A 372 -2.15 -16.96 5.12
C LYS A 372 -2.02 -18.46 5.34
N ASN A 373 -1.86 -19.23 4.27
CA ASN A 373 -1.80 -20.69 4.31
C ASN A 373 -0.40 -21.26 4.62
N THR A 374 0.64 -20.42 4.66
CA THR A 374 2.01 -20.81 5.06
C THR A 374 2.39 -20.16 6.39
N VAL A 375 2.75 -18.87 6.37
CA VAL A 375 3.15 -18.10 7.55
C VAL A 375 2.03 -18.08 8.59
N GLY A 376 0.80 -17.75 8.18
CA GLY A 376 -0.34 -17.64 9.06
C GLY A 376 -0.65 -18.95 9.79
N GLU A 377 -0.73 -20.06 9.06
CA GLU A 377 -0.90 -21.41 9.63
C GLU A 377 0.25 -21.80 10.57
N TYR A 378 1.49 -21.49 10.19
CA TYR A 378 2.68 -21.84 10.97
C TYR A 378 2.73 -21.13 12.33
N ILE A 379 2.29 -19.87 12.40
CA ILE A 379 2.37 -19.06 13.63
C ILE A 379 1.07 -18.99 14.43
N ARG A 380 -0.07 -19.45 13.89
CA ARG A 380 -1.41 -19.34 14.51
C ARG A 380 -1.44 -19.78 15.98
N ASN A 381 -0.83 -20.93 16.26
CA ASN A 381 -0.86 -21.56 17.59
C ASN A 381 0.35 -21.22 18.46
N LYS A 382 1.31 -20.45 17.93
CA LYS A 382 2.52 -20.03 18.66
C LYS A 382 2.20 -18.91 19.65
N THR A 383 2.93 -18.84 20.74
CA THR A 383 2.92 -17.68 21.65
C THR A 383 3.59 -16.47 20.99
N ILE A 384 3.38 -15.26 21.53
CA ILE A 384 4.04 -14.04 21.04
C ILE A 384 5.58 -14.19 21.07
N ASP A 385 6.13 -14.81 22.12
CA ASP A 385 7.57 -15.00 22.24
C ASP A 385 8.12 -15.99 21.18
N GLU A 386 7.35 -16.99 20.79
CA GLU A 386 7.68 -17.93 19.71
C GLU A 386 7.47 -17.30 18.32
N ILE A 387 6.50 -16.39 18.16
CA ILE A 387 6.34 -15.58 16.95
C ILE A 387 7.60 -14.72 16.74
N LEU A 388 8.08 -14.05 17.79
CA LEU A 388 9.32 -13.26 17.75
C LEU A 388 10.58 -14.06 17.36
N ASP A 389 10.56 -15.38 17.59
CA ASP A 389 11.65 -16.28 17.23
C ASP A 389 11.50 -16.92 15.84
N THR A 390 10.37 -16.70 15.18
CA THR A 390 10.11 -17.29 13.86
C THR A 390 10.91 -16.55 12.78
N ARG A 391 11.64 -17.27 11.93
CA ARG A 391 12.42 -16.73 10.80
C ARG A 391 11.77 -17.04 9.46
N ILE A 392 11.27 -16.03 8.76
CA ILE A 392 10.57 -16.13 7.48
C ILE A 392 11.47 -15.54 6.39
N VAL A 393 11.68 -16.26 5.30
CA VAL A 393 12.52 -15.77 4.19
C VAL A 393 11.87 -15.90 2.83
N ASP A 394 12.13 -14.90 1.98
CA ASP A 394 11.96 -14.98 0.53
C ASP A 394 13.34 -14.99 -0.16
N PRO A 395 13.75 -16.09 -0.81
CA PRO A 395 15.06 -16.21 -1.44
C PRO A 395 15.16 -15.52 -2.81
N ALA A 396 14.09 -14.94 -3.32
CA ALA A 396 14.07 -14.14 -4.54
C ALA A 396 13.07 -12.99 -4.36
N CYS A 397 13.34 -12.13 -3.38
CA CYS A 397 12.31 -11.29 -2.77
C CYS A 397 11.78 -10.16 -3.66
N GLY A 398 12.49 -9.81 -4.74
CA GLY A 398 12.16 -8.68 -5.60
C GLY A 398 11.96 -7.41 -4.77
N SER A 399 10.84 -6.73 -5.01
CA SER A 399 10.40 -5.53 -4.28
C SER A 399 9.91 -5.79 -2.84
N GLY A 400 9.87 -7.05 -2.40
CA GLY A 400 9.45 -7.47 -1.07
C GLY A 400 7.96 -7.75 -0.91
N SER A 401 7.15 -7.95 -1.97
CA SER A 401 5.69 -8.14 -1.85
C SER A 401 5.30 -9.25 -0.86
N PHE A 402 5.96 -10.41 -0.91
CA PHE A 402 5.75 -11.50 0.05
C PHE A 402 6.21 -11.13 1.46
N LEU A 403 7.33 -10.42 1.59
CA LEU A 403 7.89 -9.99 2.88
C LEU A 403 6.99 -8.98 3.61
N ILE A 404 6.47 -8.00 2.88
CA ILE A 404 5.52 -7.00 3.38
C ILE A 404 4.26 -7.70 3.89
N ARG A 405 3.74 -8.65 3.10
CA ARG A 405 2.54 -9.38 3.47
C ARG A 405 2.76 -10.34 4.65
N ALA A 406 3.91 -11.02 4.69
CA ALA A 406 4.31 -11.85 5.83
C ALA A 406 4.47 -11.02 7.11
N PHE A 407 5.10 -9.84 7.01
CA PHE A 407 5.20 -8.91 8.14
C PHE A 407 3.83 -8.48 8.66
N ARG A 408 2.88 -8.18 7.77
CA ARG A 408 1.49 -7.89 8.15
C ARG A 408 0.83 -9.06 8.88
N GLU A 409 0.96 -10.29 8.36
CA GLU A 409 0.39 -11.48 9.01
C GLU A 409 0.92 -11.66 10.44
N VAL A 410 2.23 -11.49 10.60
CA VAL A 410 2.92 -11.58 11.89
C VAL A 410 2.38 -10.53 12.87
N CYS A 411 2.25 -9.27 12.44
CA CYS A 411 1.67 -8.20 13.24
C CYS A 411 0.21 -8.48 13.62
N ASP A 412 -0.63 -8.83 12.65
CA ASP A 412 -2.07 -9.05 12.85
C ASP A 412 -2.32 -10.20 13.84
N ILE A 413 -1.56 -11.30 13.74
CA ILE A 413 -1.68 -12.43 14.67
C ILE A 413 -1.18 -12.05 16.08
N ALA A 414 -0.08 -11.30 16.18
CA ALA A 414 0.45 -10.82 17.45
C ALA A 414 -0.52 -9.86 18.16
N GLU A 415 -1.16 -8.93 17.42
CA GLU A 415 -2.18 -8.01 17.95
C GLU A 415 -3.40 -8.78 18.45
N LYS A 416 -3.94 -9.72 17.67
CA LYS A 416 -5.05 -10.59 18.11
C LYS A 416 -4.74 -11.35 19.40
N LYS A 417 -3.48 -11.73 19.63
CA LYS A 417 -3.04 -12.39 20.86
C LYS A 417 -2.97 -11.42 22.04
N LEU A 418 -2.42 -10.22 21.82
CA LEU A 418 -2.40 -9.15 22.82
C LEU A 418 -3.82 -8.73 23.24
N GLU A 419 -4.77 -8.64 22.29
CA GLU A 419 -6.19 -8.35 22.54
C GLU A 419 -6.84 -9.42 23.42
N LYS A 420 -6.47 -10.69 23.23
CA LYS A 420 -6.92 -11.81 24.08
C LYS A 420 -6.22 -11.86 25.45
N GLY A 421 -5.34 -10.91 25.74
CA GLY A 421 -4.66 -10.77 27.02
C GLY A 421 -3.34 -11.55 27.13
N GLU A 422 -2.85 -12.14 26.04
CA GLU A 422 -1.54 -12.79 26.01
C GLU A 422 -0.43 -11.76 26.29
N ARG A 423 0.63 -12.18 26.98
CA ARG A 423 1.78 -11.33 27.31
C ARG A 423 3.05 -11.98 26.84
N SER A 424 3.99 -11.17 26.37
CA SER A 424 5.34 -11.58 26.00
C SER A 424 6.32 -11.29 27.13
N THR A 425 7.19 -12.25 27.44
CA THR A 425 8.30 -12.07 28.38
C THR A 425 9.44 -11.24 27.78
N LYS A 426 9.57 -11.23 26.45
CA LYS A 426 10.55 -10.41 25.71
C LYS A 426 10.14 -8.94 25.60
N TRP A 427 8.87 -8.63 25.81
CA TRP A 427 8.31 -7.28 25.69
C TRP A 427 7.97 -6.59 27.02
N LEU A 428 8.50 -7.07 28.14
CA LEU A 428 8.21 -6.50 29.48
C LEU A 428 8.48 -4.98 29.61
N VAL A 429 9.37 -4.43 28.79
CA VAL A 429 9.71 -3.00 28.74
C VAL A 429 8.72 -2.14 27.92
N PHE A 430 7.84 -2.75 27.14
CA PHE A 430 6.86 -2.03 26.32
C PHE A 430 5.55 -1.85 27.06
N LYS A 431 5.02 -0.61 27.11
CA LYS A 431 3.68 -0.36 27.66
C LYS A 431 2.63 -0.98 26.75
N ASN A 432 1.85 -1.93 27.27
CA ASN A 432 0.71 -2.52 26.55
C ASN A 432 -0.35 -1.46 26.27
N TYR A 433 -0.64 -1.23 24.98
CA TYR A 433 -1.64 -0.28 24.52
C TYR A 433 -2.86 -1.02 23.96
N LYS A 434 -3.80 -1.41 24.83
CA LYS A 434 -5.13 -1.92 24.44
C LYS A 434 -5.12 -2.99 23.32
N GLY A 435 -4.15 -3.91 23.31
CA GLY A 435 -4.07 -4.98 22.31
C GLY A 435 -3.33 -4.62 21.00
N LYS A 436 -2.89 -3.37 20.80
CA LYS A 436 -2.12 -2.95 19.61
C LYS A 436 -0.61 -2.97 19.82
N LEU A 437 0.13 -3.25 18.75
CA LEU A 437 1.59 -3.15 18.74
C LEU A 437 2.02 -1.69 18.67
N ASN A 438 2.99 -1.31 19.49
CA ASN A 438 3.71 -0.04 19.29
C ASN A 438 4.84 -0.18 18.27
N LEU A 439 5.35 0.95 17.75
CA LEU A 439 6.45 0.98 16.78
C LEU A 439 7.68 0.14 17.20
N GLY A 440 8.06 0.15 18.47
CA GLY A 440 9.21 -0.63 18.94
C GLY A 440 9.00 -2.14 18.86
N GLN A 441 7.77 -2.60 19.12
CA GLN A 441 7.39 -4.02 18.96
C GLN A 441 7.32 -4.40 17.48
N LYS A 442 6.72 -3.55 16.64
CA LYS A 442 6.71 -3.73 15.18
C LYS A 442 8.13 -3.81 14.61
N MET A 443 9.04 -2.95 15.07
CA MET A 443 10.46 -2.98 14.70
C MET A 443 11.10 -4.33 15.03
N GLN A 444 10.87 -4.86 16.24
CA GLN A 444 11.41 -6.16 16.63
C GLN A 444 10.83 -7.31 15.82
N LEU A 445 9.53 -7.30 15.51
CA LEU A 445 8.94 -8.29 14.61
C LEU A 445 9.57 -8.22 13.22
N LEU A 446 9.75 -7.01 12.68
CA LEU A 446 10.38 -6.82 11.38
C LEU A 446 11.83 -7.35 11.35
N THR A 447 12.66 -6.92 12.29
CA THR A 447 14.10 -7.26 12.29
C THR A 447 14.39 -8.68 12.76
N ASN A 448 13.51 -9.30 13.54
CA ASN A 448 13.70 -10.69 13.97
C ASN A 448 13.05 -11.69 13.03
N CYS A 449 11.97 -11.34 12.33
CA CYS A 449 11.17 -12.34 11.63
C CYS A 449 11.32 -12.31 10.12
N ILE A 450 11.66 -11.17 9.51
CA ILE A 450 11.54 -10.99 8.06
C ILE A 450 12.92 -10.94 7.42
N TYR A 451 13.16 -11.82 6.45
CA TYR A 451 14.42 -11.95 5.73
C TYR A 451 14.19 -12.03 4.22
N GLY A 452 15.12 -11.54 3.44
CA GLY A 452 15.02 -11.53 1.97
C GLY A 452 16.38 -11.60 1.30
N VAL A 453 16.43 -12.24 0.14
CA VAL A 453 17.59 -12.17 -0.75
C VAL A 453 17.11 -11.89 -2.16
N ASP A 454 17.78 -10.99 -2.87
CA ASP A 454 17.58 -10.79 -4.29
C ASP A 454 18.91 -10.55 -5.01
N LEU A 455 18.96 -10.89 -6.30
CA LEU A 455 20.15 -10.70 -7.13
C LEU A 455 20.36 -9.23 -7.51
N ASP A 456 19.29 -8.44 -7.62
CA ASP A 456 19.35 -7.03 -7.95
C ASP A 456 19.43 -6.16 -6.68
N GLU A 457 20.47 -5.34 -6.60
CA GLU A 457 20.67 -4.41 -5.48
C GLU A 457 19.55 -3.38 -5.40
N LYS A 458 19.02 -2.94 -6.55
CA LYS A 458 17.89 -1.99 -6.59
C LYS A 458 16.61 -2.61 -6.04
N ALA A 459 16.39 -3.91 -6.27
CA ALA A 459 15.25 -4.63 -5.72
C ALA A 459 15.38 -4.76 -4.19
N VAL A 460 16.59 -5.06 -3.70
CA VAL A 460 16.89 -5.11 -2.26
C VAL A 460 16.65 -3.77 -1.57
N GLU A 461 17.11 -2.67 -2.15
CA GLU A 461 16.87 -1.31 -1.62
C GLU A 461 15.37 -1.00 -1.57
N LEU A 462 14.63 -1.38 -2.62
CA LEU A 462 13.17 -1.19 -2.67
C LEU A 462 12.43 -2.03 -1.62
N ALA A 463 12.79 -3.30 -1.46
CA ALA A 463 12.22 -4.14 -0.43
C ALA A 463 12.42 -3.54 0.97
N GLN A 464 13.60 -2.97 1.24
CA GLN A 464 13.86 -2.25 2.49
C GLN A 464 12.97 -1.01 2.62
N LEU A 465 12.87 -0.17 1.59
CA LEU A 465 12.01 1.02 1.61
C LEU A 465 10.55 0.66 1.89
N ASN A 466 10.00 -0.32 1.17
CA ASN A 466 8.61 -0.74 1.33
C ASN A 466 8.33 -1.30 2.73
N LEU A 467 9.25 -2.10 3.28
CA LEU A 467 9.14 -2.60 4.66
C LEU A 467 9.18 -1.46 5.69
N LEU A 468 9.99 -0.42 5.47
CA LEU A 468 10.05 0.75 6.34
C LEU A 468 8.78 1.62 6.24
N LEU A 469 8.25 1.83 5.03
CA LEU A 469 6.98 2.53 4.83
C LEU A 469 5.82 1.77 5.51
N ARG A 470 5.81 0.44 5.37
CA ARG A 470 4.86 -0.44 6.04
C ARG A 470 4.97 -0.38 7.57
N LEU A 471 6.20 -0.33 8.09
CA LEU A 471 6.48 -0.22 9.53
C LEU A 471 5.89 1.07 10.13
N LEU A 472 5.91 2.16 9.37
CA LEU A 472 5.40 3.48 9.77
C LEU A 472 3.89 3.65 9.56
N GLU A 473 3.19 2.64 9.08
CA GLU A 473 1.74 2.70 9.00
C GLU A 473 1.13 2.83 10.42
N ASP A 474 0.16 3.74 10.51
CA ASP A 474 -0.54 4.15 11.73
C ASP A 474 0.32 4.81 12.81
N GLU A 475 1.53 5.27 12.48
CA GLU A 475 2.40 6.02 13.38
C GLU A 475 2.22 7.55 13.24
N THR A 476 2.60 8.29 14.29
CA THR A 476 2.39 9.74 14.43
C THR A 476 3.67 10.47 14.81
N LYS A 477 3.67 11.81 14.76
CA LYS A 477 4.81 12.63 15.22
C LYS A 477 5.26 12.28 16.65
N GLU A 478 4.30 11.92 17.51
CA GLU A 478 4.55 11.55 18.92
C GLU A 478 5.15 10.15 19.07
N THR A 479 4.88 9.23 18.12
CA THR A 479 5.43 7.87 18.13
C THR A 479 6.68 7.72 17.27
N ARG A 480 7.08 8.77 16.53
CA ARG A 480 8.28 8.86 15.69
C ARG A 480 9.54 8.41 16.45
N LYS A 481 10.27 7.46 15.87
CA LYS A 481 11.55 6.94 16.38
C LYS A 481 12.53 6.71 15.22
N GLN A 482 13.80 6.49 15.57
CA GLN A 482 14.78 5.96 14.62
C GLN A 482 14.30 4.60 14.09
N LEU A 483 14.39 4.43 12.77
CA LEU A 483 14.03 3.21 12.07
C LEU A 483 15.19 2.20 12.15
N PRO A 484 14.89 0.90 12.04
CA PRO A 484 15.94 -0.10 12.02
C PRO A 484 16.68 -0.05 10.68
N THR A 485 17.94 -0.47 10.69
CA THR A 485 18.59 -0.88 9.44
C THR A 485 18.11 -2.28 9.06
N LEU A 486 17.85 -2.50 7.77
CA LEU A 486 17.41 -3.78 7.24
C LEU A 486 18.50 -4.52 6.45
N LYS A 487 19.75 -4.02 6.44
CA LYS A 487 20.87 -4.63 5.70
C LYS A 487 21.26 -6.03 6.17
N ASP A 488 20.95 -6.37 7.43
CA ASP A 488 21.19 -7.70 7.98
C ASP A 488 20.04 -8.68 7.69
N ASN A 489 18.90 -8.16 7.26
CA ASN A 489 17.67 -8.91 6.99
C ASN A 489 17.47 -9.14 5.49
N ILE A 490 17.63 -8.07 4.70
CA ILE A 490 17.42 -8.06 3.25
C ILE A 490 18.77 -7.85 2.57
N LYS A 491 19.23 -8.83 1.78
CA LYS A 491 20.59 -8.88 1.26
C LYS A 491 20.64 -9.05 -0.26
N CYS A 492 21.65 -8.44 -0.87
CA CYS A 492 21.95 -8.63 -2.30
C CYS A 492 22.84 -9.86 -2.50
N GLY A 493 22.44 -10.76 -3.40
CA GLY A 493 23.22 -11.94 -3.73
C GLY A 493 22.49 -12.96 -4.61
N ASN A 494 23.26 -13.84 -5.23
CA ASN A 494 22.76 -14.97 -6.01
C ASN A 494 22.40 -16.12 -5.06
N SER A 495 21.11 -16.25 -4.77
CA SER A 495 20.57 -17.28 -3.88
C SER A 495 20.90 -18.73 -4.25
N LEU A 496 21.24 -18.99 -5.51
CA LEU A 496 21.53 -20.33 -6.01
C LEU A 496 23.03 -20.64 -6.15
N ILE A 497 23.92 -19.63 -6.19
CA ILE A 497 25.35 -19.81 -6.41
C ILE A 497 26.12 -19.25 -5.22
N ASP A 498 26.90 -20.09 -4.54
CA ASP A 498 27.75 -19.69 -3.41
C ASP A 498 29.25 -19.60 -3.74
N ASP A 499 29.63 -19.85 -5.01
CA ASP A 499 30.99 -19.77 -5.51
C ASP A 499 31.28 -18.45 -6.26
N LEU A 500 32.16 -17.63 -5.69
CA LEU A 500 32.60 -16.34 -6.25
C LEU A 500 33.33 -16.49 -7.60
N ALA A 501 33.88 -17.67 -7.91
CA ALA A 501 34.48 -17.93 -9.21
C ALA A 501 33.44 -18.06 -10.33
N VAL A 502 32.19 -18.35 -9.97
CA VAL A 502 31.07 -18.50 -10.91
C VAL A 502 30.27 -17.21 -11.02
N SER A 503 29.94 -16.60 -9.87
CA SER A 503 29.14 -15.37 -9.77
C SER A 503 29.83 -14.35 -8.88
N ASP A 504 30.02 -13.13 -9.35
CA ASP A 504 30.49 -11.99 -8.54
C ASP A 504 29.57 -11.69 -7.35
N LYS A 505 28.27 -11.99 -7.51
CA LYS A 505 27.24 -11.93 -6.46
C LYS A 505 27.04 -13.22 -5.68
N ALA A 506 27.99 -14.16 -5.66
CA ALA A 506 27.79 -15.43 -4.96
C ALA A 506 27.37 -15.26 -3.49
N PHE A 507 26.40 -16.06 -3.04
CA PHE A 507 25.75 -15.90 -1.74
C PHE A 507 25.79 -17.18 -0.89
N SER A 508 26.71 -17.19 0.09
CA SER A 508 26.74 -18.26 1.10
C SER A 508 25.72 -18.00 2.20
N TRP A 509 24.58 -18.69 2.15
CA TRP A 509 23.47 -18.54 3.10
C TRP A 509 23.89 -18.68 4.57
N ARG A 510 24.72 -19.67 4.90
CA ARG A 510 25.21 -19.90 6.27
C ARG A 510 26.11 -18.77 6.77
N ALA A 511 26.98 -18.25 5.90
CA ALA A 511 27.86 -17.14 6.25
C ALA A 511 27.09 -15.82 6.37
N GLN A 512 26.05 -15.64 5.55
CA GLN A 512 25.26 -14.41 5.51
C GLN A 512 24.20 -14.35 6.61
N PHE A 513 23.64 -15.48 7.03
CA PHE A 513 22.65 -15.53 8.12
C PHE A 513 23.08 -16.48 9.25
N PRO A 514 24.24 -16.23 9.90
CA PRO A 514 24.82 -17.16 10.87
C PRO A 514 23.89 -17.41 12.06
N LYS A 515 23.15 -16.38 12.52
CA LYS A 515 22.19 -16.50 13.62
C LYS A 515 21.00 -17.40 13.29
N VAL A 516 20.56 -17.42 12.04
CA VAL A 516 19.45 -18.28 11.58
C VAL A 516 19.91 -19.73 11.50
N PHE A 517 21.07 -19.98 10.88
CA PHE A 517 21.60 -21.33 10.73
C PHE A 517 22.13 -21.93 12.03
N ALA A 518 22.51 -21.11 13.02
CA ALA A 518 22.75 -21.57 14.38
C ALA A 518 21.49 -22.15 15.06
N GLN A 519 20.29 -21.83 14.55
CA GLN A 519 19.00 -22.33 15.00
C GLN A 519 18.41 -23.39 14.05
N GLY A 520 19.23 -23.95 13.14
CA GLY A 520 18.84 -25.03 12.23
C GLY A 520 18.31 -24.58 10.87
N GLY A 521 18.15 -23.27 10.62
CA GLY A 521 17.63 -22.74 9.36
C GLY A 521 16.40 -21.85 9.55
N PHE A 522 15.71 -21.56 8.45
CA PHE A 522 14.50 -20.75 8.46
C PHE A 522 13.28 -21.58 8.90
N ASP A 523 12.34 -20.93 9.55
CA ASP A 523 11.06 -21.52 9.94
C ASP A 523 10.09 -21.65 8.76
N VAL A 524 10.08 -20.64 7.89
CA VAL A 524 9.19 -20.58 6.73
C VAL A 524 9.95 -20.01 5.54
N VAL A 525 9.82 -20.65 4.38
CA VAL A 525 10.25 -20.08 3.09
C VAL A 525 9.03 -19.77 2.24
N VAL A 526 8.91 -18.53 1.78
CA VAL A 526 7.79 -18.09 0.96
C VAL A 526 8.27 -17.10 -0.10
N GLY A 527 7.78 -17.21 -1.32
CA GLY A 527 8.19 -16.31 -2.40
C GLY A 527 7.68 -16.77 -3.76
N ASN A 528 8.01 -15.97 -4.78
CA ASN A 528 7.76 -16.33 -6.18
C ASN A 528 9.10 -16.35 -6.94
N PRO A 529 9.73 -17.54 -7.10
CA PRO A 529 11.03 -17.65 -7.75
C PRO A 529 10.95 -17.29 -9.25
N PRO A 530 12.10 -16.96 -9.88
CA PRO A 530 12.15 -16.63 -11.30
C PRO A 530 11.86 -17.84 -12.20
N TYR A 531 11.05 -17.62 -13.25
CA TYR A 531 10.73 -18.61 -14.28
C TYR A 531 11.59 -18.38 -15.53
N ILE A 532 12.81 -18.93 -15.51
CA ILE A 532 13.80 -18.75 -16.57
C ILE A 532 14.27 -20.12 -17.04
N ARG A 533 14.25 -20.30 -18.36
CA ARG A 533 14.65 -21.53 -19.00
C ARG A 533 16.17 -21.60 -19.09
N ILE A 534 16.76 -22.78 -18.84
CA ILE A 534 18.22 -22.94 -18.83
C ILE A 534 18.91 -22.52 -20.13
N GLN A 535 18.22 -22.53 -21.28
CA GLN A 535 18.78 -22.14 -22.57
C GLN A 535 19.11 -20.65 -22.66
N THR A 536 18.65 -19.83 -21.71
CA THR A 536 18.99 -18.40 -21.64
C THR A 536 20.11 -18.10 -20.63
N LEU A 537 20.68 -19.12 -19.98
CA LEU A 537 21.68 -18.96 -18.95
C LEU A 537 23.10 -19.18 -19.50
N ASP A 538 24.06 -18.57 -18.83
CA ASP A 538 25.47 -18.77 -19.15
C ASP A 538 25.89 -20.21 -18.84
N LYS A 539 26.77 -20.76 -19.69
CA LYS A 539 27.26 -22.12 -19.55
C LYS A 539 27.89 -22.40 -18.17
N LYS A 540 28.59 -21.41 -17.60
CA LYS A 540 29.21 -21.52 -16.27
C LYS A 540 28.17 -21.75 -15.17
N ASP A 541 27.00 -21.11 -15.26
CA ASP A 541 25.93 -21.23 -14.27
C ASP A 541 25.28 -22.61 -14.42
N ILE A 542 25.00 -23.03 -15.66
CA ILE A 542 24.46 -24.36 -15.98
C ILE A 542 25.38 -25.48 -15.47
N ASP A 543 26.69 -25.35 -15.68
CA ASP A 543 27.70 -26.31 -15.23
C ASP A 543 27.75 -26.36 -13.70
N TYR A 544 27.60 -25.22 -13.02
CA TYR A 544 27.50 -25.17 -11.56
C TYR A 544 26.20 -25.83 -11.07
N PHE A 545 25.05 -25.51 -11.67
CA PHE A 545 23.76 -26.05 -11.25
C PHE A 545 23.70 -27.58 -11.41
N SER A 546 24.19 -28.10 -12.55
CA SER A 546 24.21 -29.54 -12.84
C SER A 546 25.05 -30.34 -11.85
N LYS A 547 26.05 -29.71 -11.21
CA LYS A 547 26.92 -30.34 -10.20
C LYS A 547 26.35 -30.26 -8.79
N ASN A 548 25.60 -29.19 -8.48
CA ASN A 548 25.23 -28.84 -7.10
C ASN A 548 23.75 -29.05 -6.77
N TYR A 549 22.89 -29.29 -7.76
CA TYR A 549 21.45 -29.45 -7.55
C TYR A 549 20.94 -30.75 -8.17
N ALA A 550 20.21 -31.53 -7.38
CA ALA A 550 19.58 -32.76 -7.85
C ALA A 550 18.42 -32.49 -8.82
N SER A 551 17.79 -31.32 -8.71
CA SER A 551 16.70 -30.87 -9.58
C SER A 551 17.16 -30.38 -10.97
N ALA A 552 18.46 -30.21 -11.18
CA ALA A 552 19.04 -29.76 -12.45
C ALA A 552 19.09 -30.88 -13.51
N ILE A 553 17.94 -31.45 -13.87
CA ILE A 553 17.82 -32.59 -14.79
C ILE A 553 17.22 -32.16 -16.13
N GLY A 554 17.93 -32.48 -17.23
CA GLY A 554 17.44 -32.26 -18.60
C GLY A 554 17.14 -30.78 -18.89
N ASN A 555 16.00 -30.50 -19.52
CA ASN A 555 15.53 -29.14 -19.79
C ASN A 555 14.65 -28.63 -18.63
N TYR A 556 15.27 -28.08 -17.60
CA TYR A 556 14.58 -27.53 -16.44
C TYR A 556 14.39 -26.00 -16.51
N ASP A 557 13.70 -25.47 -15.52
CA ASP A 557 13.53 -24.03 -15.28
C ASP A 557 14.09 -23.70 -13.90
N ILE A 558 14.72 -22.54 -13.71
CA ILE A 558 15.46 -22.25 -12.48
C ILE A 558 14.58 -22.25 -11.23
N TYR A 559 13.25 -22.06 -11.35
CA TYR A 559 12.36 -22.17 -10.20
C TYR A 559 12.49 -23.53 -9.50
N SER A 560 12.81 -24.60 -10.23
CA SER A 560 13.01 -25.94 -9.65
C SER A 560 14.22 -25.98 -8.69
N LEU A 561 15.30 -25.26 -9.03
CA LEU A 561 16.47 -25.13 -8.18
C LEU A 561 16.15 -24.31 -6.92
N PHE A 562 15.28 -23.29 -7.05
CA PHE A 562 14.80 -22.52 -5.92
C PHE A 562 13.93 -23.35 -4.96
N VAL A 563 13.11 -24.28 -5.48
CA VAL A 563 12.35 -25.20 -4.63
C VAL A 563 13.29 -26.13 -3.86
N GLU A 564 14.30 -26.72 -4.51
CA GLU A 564 15.33 -27.51 -3.81
C GLU A 564 16.11 -26.66 -2.80
N LYS A 565 16.47 -25.42 -3.16
CA LYS A 565 17.10 -24.48 -2.23
C LYS A 565 16.21 -24.22 -1.03
N ALA A 566 14.92 -23.94 -1.22
CA ALA A 566 13.97 -23.67 -0.15
C ALA A 566 13.93 -24.83 0.86
N VAL A 567 13.86 -26.08 0.38
CA VAL A 567 13.91 -27.28 1.23
C VAL A 567 15.20 -27.33 2.05
N ASN A 568 16.34 -26.93 1.46
CA ASN A 568 17.64 -26.90 2.16
C ASN A 568 17.82 -25.70 3.11
N LEU A 569 17.01 -24.65 2.96
CA LEU A 569 17.02 -23.47 3.84
C LEU A 569 16.12 -23.66 5.07
N ILE A 570 15.08 -24.47 4.94
CA ILE A 570 14.10 -24.76 5.99
C ILE A 570 14.71 -25.68 7.06
N LYS A 571 14.46 -25.36 8.33
CA LYS A 571 14.77 -26.24 9.46
C LYS A 571 13.74 -27.36 9.61
N ASP A 572 14.04 -28.38 10.40
CA ASP A 572 13.08 -29.45 10.71
C ASP A 572 11.71 -28.91 11.14
N LEU A 573 10.64 -29.44 10.55
CA LEU A 573 9.23 -29.05 10.75
C LEU A 573 8.86 -27.62 10.27
N GLY A 574 9.76 -26.92 9.57
CA GLY A 574 9.43 -25.66 8.91
C GLY A 574 8.50 -25.84 7.69
N LYS A 575 8.08 -24.71 7.12
CA LYS A 575 7.01 -24.64 6.11
C LYS A 575 7.42 -24.00 4.79
#